data_AF-A0A920JX16-F1
#
_entry.id   AF-A0A920JX16-F1
#
_cell.length_a   1.000
_cell.length_b   1.000
_cell.length_c   1.000
_cell.angle_alpha   90.00
_cell.angle_beta   90.00
_cell.angle_gamma   90.00
#
_symmetry.space_group_name_H-M   'P 1'
#
loop_
_entity.id
_entity.type
_entity.pdbx_description
1 polymer ?
#
loop_
_entity_poly.entity_id
_entity_poly.type
_entity_poly.pdbx_seq_one_letter_code
_entity_poly.pdbx_strand_id
1 'polypeptide(L)'
;MIDVIFENLTVAPTIISAAETKSYRGMSDSAGWRADAHKRIEQHRKDDFKVRIIESAEKPVKNLKVDISLYRHHFGFGAAPKLARFYDQRFSAEIRVSTMIFVRYYFIN
;
A
#
# COMPACT_ATOMS: atom_id res chain seq x y z
N MET A 1 32.53 -4.12 -5.43
CA MET A 1 31.89 -3.30 -4.39
C MET A 1 31.77 -1.91 -4.99
N ILE A 2 30.55 -1.44 -5.27
CA ILE A 2 30.30 -0.13 -5.90
C ILE A 2 29.50 0.66 -4.86
N ASP A 3 30.10 1.74 -4.36
CA ASP A 3 29.41 2.71 -3.52
C ASP A 3 28.64 3.66 -4.44
N VAL A 4 27.32 3.73 -4.25
CA VAL A 4 26.45 4.70 -4.93
C VAL A 4 26.35 5.93 -4.04
N ILE A 5 27.01 7.01 -4.46
CA ILE A 5 26.93 8.34 -3.84
C ILE A 5 25.66 9.01 -4.37
N PHE A 6 24.73 9.37 -3.49
CA PHE A 6 23.60 10.23 -3.84
C PHE A 6 24.01 11.69 -3.61
N GLU A 7 24.31 12.41 -4.70
CA GLU A 7 24.43 13.87 -4.65
C GLU A 7 23.05 14.49 -4.40
N ASN A 8 22.95 15.32 -3.36
CA ASN A 8 21.76 16.13 -3.09
C ASN A 8 21.63 17.22 -4.15
N LEU A 9 20.87 16.93 -5.21
CA LEU A 9 20.38 17.94 -6.14
C LEU A 9 19.45 18.90 -5.39
N THR A 10 19.86 20.16 -5.26
CA THR A 10 19.01 21.26 -4.79
C THR A 10 17.94 21.55 -5.84
N VAL A 11 16.79 20.88 -5.70
CA VAL A 11 15.62 21.16 -6.52
C VAL A 11 15.01 22.48 -6.02
N ALA A 12 15.13 23.54 -6.81
CA ALA A 12 14.40 24.78 -6.57
C ALA A 12 12.90 24.48 -6.44
N PRO A 13 12.18 25.04 -5.45
CA PRO A 13 10.77 24.75 -5.26
C PRO A 13 9.99 25.35 -6.43
N THR A 14 9.76 24.55 -7.47
CA THR A 14 8.68 24.81 -8.39
C THR A 14 7.41 24.74 -7.55
N ILE A 15 6.77 25.88 -7.34
CA ILE A 15 5.44 25.93 -6.73
C ILE A 15 4.51 25.21 -7.69
N ILE A 16 4.40 23.90 -7.52
CA ILE A 16 3.29 23.13 -8.05
C ILE A 16 2.09 23.74 -7.36
N SER A 17 1.28 24.51 -8.10
CA SER A 17 -0.04 24.95 -7.65
C SER A 17 -0.74 23.70 -7.13
N ALA A 18 -0.84 23.62 -5.79
CA ALA A 18 -1.38 22.46 -5.13
C ALA A 18 -2.81 22.32 -5.61
N ALA A 19 -3.06 21.31 -6.44
CA ALA A 19 -4.40 20.92 -6.82
C ALA A 19 -5.24 20.88 -5.55
N GLU A 20 -6.34 21.64 -5.56
CA GLU A 20 -7.26 21.81 -4.44
C GLU A 20 -7.45 20.47 -3.71
N THR A 21 -7.02 20.39 -2.45
CA THR A 21 -7.06 19.16 -1.68
C THR A 21 -8.51 18.77 -1.46
N LYS A 22 -9.00 17.84 -2.27
CA LYS A 22 -10.36 17.32 -2.14
C LYS A 22 -10.53 16.70 -0.75
N SER A 23 -11.23 17.42 0.11
CA SER A 23 -11.58 16.96 1.45
C SER A 23 -12.89 16.16 1.38
N TYR A 24 -13.03 15.16 2.23
CA TYR A 24 -14.28 14.41 2.39
C TYR A 24 -14.56 14.17 3.88
N ARG A 25 -15.83 14.00 4.21
CA ARG A 25 -16.26 13.74 5.59
C ARG A 25 -15.60 12.47 6.11
N GLY A 26 -14.92 12.56 7.25
CA GLY A 26 -14.19 11.44 7.85
C GLY A 26 -12.75 11.26 7.36
N MET A 27 -12.22 12.19 6.54
CA MET A 27 -10.80 12.19 6.14
C MET A 27 -9.83 12.63 7.26
N SER A 28 -10.33 13.14 8.39
CA SER A 28 -9.50 13.60 9.50
C SER A 28 -8.58 12.50 10.05
N ASP A 29 -7.35 12.86 10.41
CA ASP A 29 -6.38 12.00 11.11
C ASP A 29 -6.93 11.44 12.42
N SER A 30 -7.83 12.19 13.06
CA SER A 30 -8.55 11.79 14.26
C SER A 30 -9.89 11.07 14.00
N ALA A 31 -10.23 10.70 12.76
CA ALA A 31 -11.50 10.04 12.48
C ALA A 31 -11.59 8.66 13.16
N GLY A 32 -12.67 8.40 13.90
CA GLY A 32 -12.83 7.20 14.73
C GLY A 32 -12.63 5.88 13.98
N TRP A 33 -13.07 5.80 12.72
CA TRP A 33 -12.89 4.59 11.89
C TRP A 33 -11.40 4.23 11.69
N ARG A 34 -10.47 5.19 11.78
CA ARG A 34 -9.03 4.93 11.67
C ARG A 34 -8.50 4.19 12.88
N ALA A 35 -8.95 4.57 14.08
CA ALA A 35 -8.61 3.86 15.30
C ALA A 35 -9.14 2.42 15.27
N ASP A 36 -10.39 2.23 14.82
CA ASP A 36 -10.99 0.90 14.69
C ASP A 36 -10.31 0.05 13.61
N ALA A 37 -9.95 0.66 12.47
CA ALA A 37 -9.19 0.00 11.42
C ALA A 37 -7.81 -0.43 11.90
N HIS A 38 -7.13 0.43 12.68
CA HIS A 38 -5.84 0.10 13.27
C HIS A 38 -5.93 -1.12 14.20
N LYS A 39 -6.92 -1.15 15.11
CA LYS A 39 -7.18 -2.32 15.97
C LYS A 39 -7.37 -3.61 15.16
N ARG A 40 -8.16 -3.57 14.08
CA ARG A 40 -8.36 -4.74 13.20
C ARG A 40 -7.09 -5.17 12.48
N ILE A 41 -6.21 -4.23 12.10
CA ILE A 41 -4.93 -4.56 11.48
C ILE A 41 -4.06 -5.34 12.45
N GLU A 42 -3.93 -4.86 13.68
CA GLU A 42 -3.15 -5.56 14.72
C GLU A 42 -3.73 -6.95 15.03
N GLN A 43 -5.05 -7.08 15.06
CA GLN A 43 -5.71 -8.34 15.43
C GLN A 43 -5.77 -9.39 14.32
N HIS A 44 -5.92 -8.97 13.05
CA HIS A 44 -6.26 -9.90 11.96
C HIS A 44 -5.30 -9.85 10.78
N ARG A 45 -4.45 -8.84 10.67
CA ARG A 45 -3.61 -8.58 9.49
C ARG A 45 -2.12 -8.52 9.80
N LYS A 46 -1.77 -8.76 11.06
CA LYS A 46 -0.41 -8.98 11.53
C LYS A 46 -0.33 -10.38 12.08
N ASP A 47 0.82 -10.99 11.89
CA ASP A 47 1.14 -12.26 12.48
C ASP A 47 2.63 -12.26 12.84
N ASP A 48 2.98 -13.02 13.87
CA ASP A 48 4.35 -13.17 14.31
C ASP A 48 5.04 -14.22 13.45
N PHE A 49 6.14 -13.86 12.79
CA PHE A 49 7.00 -14.83 12.13
C PHE A 49 8.29 -15.02 12.93
N LYS A 50 8.73 -16.27 13.06
CA LYS A 50 9.98 -16.64 13.72
C LYS A 50 10.97 -17.16 12.68
N VAL A 51 12.10 -16.48 12.54
CA VAL A 51 13.20 -16.90 11.65
C VAL A 51 14.32 -17.46 12.51
N ARG A 52 14.80 -18.67 12.20
CA ARG A 52 15.97 -19.29 12.84
C ARG A 52 17.08 -19.41 11.82
N ILE A 53 18.23 -18.81 12.12
CA ILE A 53 19.43 -18.85 11.29
C ILE A 53 20.49 -19.67 12.03
N ILE A 54 20.83 -20.83 11.48
CA ILE A 54 21.82 -21.76 12.03
C ILE A 54 23.02 -21.84 11.09
N GLU A 55 24.21 -21.91 11.65
CA GLU A 55 25.42 -22.30 10.92
C GLU A 55 25.52 -23.83 10.82
N SER A 56 26.39 -24.38 9.95
CA SER A 56 26.56 -25.83 9.72
C SER A 56 26.89 -26.65 10.98
N ALA A 57 27.24 -26.00 12.08
CA ALA A 57 27.53 -26.60 13.39
C ALA A 57 26.47 -26.30 14.46
N GLU A 58 25.21 -26.06 14.07
CA GLU A 58 24.06 -25.76 14.95
C GLU A 58 24.23 -24.52 15.85
N LYS A 59 25.25 -23.71 15.60
CA LYS A 59 25.50 -22.46 16.35
C LYS A 59 24.60 -21.35 15.81
N PRO A 60 23.88 -20.62 16.67
CA PRO A 60 23.15 -19.43 16.26
C PRO A 60 24.12 -18.33 15.81
N VAL A 61 23.89 -17.78 14.62
CA VAL A 61 24.68 -16.65 14.11
C VAL A 61 24.21 -15.37 14.81
N LYS A 62 25.11 -14.71 15.54
CA LYS A 62 24.81 -13.44 16.24
C LYS A 62 25.02 -12.24 15.31
N ASN A 63 24.27 -11.17 15.54
CA ASN A 63 24.40 -9.87 14.86
C ASN A 63 24.28 -9.90 13.33
N LEU A 64 23.58 -10.89 12.77
CA LEU A 64 23.34 -10.97 11.34
C LEU A 64 22.25 -9.97 10.94
N LYS A 65 22.52 -9.16 9.91
CA LYS A 65 21.50 -8.31 9.30
C LYS A 65 20.52 -9.19 8.54
N VAL A 66 19.23 -9.10 8.88
CA VAL A 66 18.16 -9.81 8.20
C VAL A 66 17.22 -8.78 7.59
N ASP A 67 17.12 -8.76 6.26
CA ASP A 67 16.17 -7.95 5.52
C ASP A 67 14.99 -8.84 5.10
N ILE A 68 13.75 -8.39 5.38
CA ILE A 68 12.52 -9.16 5.11
C ILE A 68 11.65 -8.35 4.17
N SER A 69 11.18 -8.98 3.10
CA SER A 69 10.32 -8.34 2.09
C SER A 69 9.13 -9.24 1.77
N LEU A 70 7.93 -8.66 1.75
CA LEU A 70 6.69 -9.36 1.40
C LEU A 70 6.48 -9.32 -0.12
N TYR A 71 6.68 -10.44 -0.81
CA TYR A 71 6.56 -10.53 -2.27
C TYR A 71 5.12 -10.66 -2.77
N ARG A 72 4.27 -11.38 -2.03
CA ARG A 72 2.87 -11.60 -2.41
C ARG A 72 1.98 -11.55 -1.18
N HIS A 73 0.82 -10.92 -1.34
CA HIS A 73 -0.24 -10.88 -0.34
C HIS A 73 -1.51 -11.51 -0.92
N HIS A 74 -2.30 -12.18 -0.07
CA HIS A 74 -3.58 -12.77 -0.49
C HIS A 74 -4.73 -11.74 -0.53
N PHE A 75 -4.56 -10.60 0.14
CA PHE A 75 -5.57 -9.55 0.24
C PHE A 75 -5.16 -8.33 -0.56
N GLY A 76 -5.90 -7.99 -1.62
CA GLY A 76 -5.70 -6.73 -2.31
C GLY A 76 -5.82 -5.56 -1.32
N PHE A 77 -4.78 -4.74 -1.21
CA PHE A 77 -4.87 -3.51 -0.42
C PHE A 77 -5.76 -2.53 -1.18
N GLY A 78 -6.64 -1.84 -0.43
CA GLY A 78 -7.88 -1.26 -0.93
C GLY A 78 -7.81 -0.52 -2.26
N ALA A 79 -8.89 -0.61 -3.05
CA ALA A 79 -9.05 0.21 -4.25
C ALA A 79 -9.97 1.39 -3.99
N ALA A 80 -9.67 2.52 -4.62
CA ALA A 80 -10.55 3.68 -4.69
C ALA A 80 -11.02 3.85 -6.15
N PRO A 81 -11.99 3.04 -6.60
CA PRO A 81 -12.46 3.15 -7.97
C PRO A 81 -13.12 4.51 -8.21
N LYS A 82 -12.76 5.17 -9.32
CA LYS A 82 -13.38 6.44 -9.71
C LYS A 82 -14.76 6.15 -10.30
N LEU A 83 -15.81 6.74 -9.72
CA LEU A 83 -17.19 6.54 -10.20
C LEU A 83 -17.38 6.86 -11.69
N ALA A 84 -16.68 7.88 -12.19
CA ALA A 84 -16.71 8.25 -13.61
C ALA A 84 -16.29 7.08 -14.53
N ARG A 85 -15.42 6.17 -14.09
CA ARG A 85 -15.02 5.01 -14.90
C ARG A 85 -16.14 3.98 -15.10
N PHE A 86 -17.25 4.05 -14.37
CA PHE A 86 -18.39 3.15 -14.59
C PHE A 86 -19.43 3.74 -15.53
N TYR A 87 -19.67 5.05 -15.46
CA TYR A 87 -20.86 5.67 -16.07
C TYR A 87 -20.53 6.75 -17.10
N ASP A 88 -19.34 7.33 -17.06
CA ASP A 88 -19.00 8.44 -17.93
C ASP A 88 -18.74 7.94 -19.36
N GLN A 89 -19.40 8.58 -20.33
CA GLN A 89 -19.29 8.22 -21.74
C GLN A 89 -17.92 8.55 -22.35
N ARG A 90 -17.11 9.38 -21.67
CA ARG A 90 -15.73 9.68 -22.08
C ARG A 90 -14.81 8.45 -22.02
N PHE A 91 -15.17 7.41 -21.27
CA PHE A 91 -14.43 6.14 -21.27
C PHE A 91 -15.03 5.18 -22.30
N SER A 92 -14.24 4.26 -22.86
CA SER A 92 -14.79 3.23 -23.77
C SER A 92 -15.67 2.23 -22.99
N ALA A 93 -16.56 1.53 -23.71
CA ALA A 93 -17.37 0.47 -23.11
C ALA A 93 -16.52 -0.62 -22.46
N GLU A 94 -15.40 -0.98 -23.10
CA GLU A 94 -14.43 -1.94 -22.57
C GLU A 94 -13.84 -1.49 -21.23
N ILE A 95 -13.41 -0.23 -21.11
CA ILE A 95 -12.88 0.30 -19.84
C ILE A 95 -13.95 0.31 -18.75
N ARG A 96 -15.19 0.66 -19.08
CA ARG A 96 -16.31 0.63 -18.13
C ARG A 96 -16.60 -0.79 -17.64
N VAL A 97 -16.65 -1.77 -18.56
CA VAL A 97 -16.90 -3.18 -18.24
C VAL A 97 -15.74 -3.79 -17.44
N SER A 98 -14.50 -3.52 -17.83
CA SER A 98 -13.30 -3.99 -17.11
C SER A 98 -13.26 -3.46 -15.67
N THR A 99 -13.55 -2.16 -15.48
CA THR A 99 -13.62 -1.56 -14.14
C THR A 99 -14.75 -2.19 -13.31
N MET A 100 -15.89 -2.49 -13.93
CA MET A 100 -17.02 -3.15 -13.27
C MET A 100 -16.71 -4.60 -12.87
N ILE A 101 -16.03 -5.37 -13.72
CA ILE A 101 -15.56 -6.73 -13.42
C ILE A 101 -14.58 -6.72 -12.25
N PHE A 102 -13.61 -5.80 -12.27
CA PHE A 102 -12.66 -5.62 -11.16
C PHE A 102 -13.38 -5.35 -9.84
N VAL A 103 -14.32 -4.40 -9.80
CA VAL A 103 -15.05 -4.13 -8.55
C VAL A 103 -15.86 -5.32 -8.08
N ARG A 104 -16.55 -6.01 -9.00
CA ARG A 104 -17.33 -7.19 -8.65
C ARG A 104 -16.47 -8.31 -8.07
N TYR A 105 -15.33 -8.60 -8.68
CA TYR A 105 -14.44 -9.68 -8.24
C TYR A 105 -13.76 -9.40 -6.88
N TYR A 106 -13.42 -8.13 -6.62
CA TYR A 106 -12.60 -7.78 -5.44
C TYR A 106 -13.39 -7.18 -4.27
N PHE A 107 -14.62 -6.69 -4.47
CA PHE A 107 -15.37 -5.93 -3.44
C PHE A 107 -16.78 -6.46 -3.16
N ILE A 108 -17.34 -7.33 -4.00
CA ILE A 108 -18.69 -7.86 -3.84
C ILE A 108 -18.60 -9.38 -3.84
N ASN A 109 -18.47 -9.97 -2.64
CA ASN A 109 -18.79 -11.38 -2.40
C ASN A 109 -20.21 -11.46 -1.84
#